data_AF-A0A1S8NBW4-F1
#
_entry.id   AF-A0A1S8NBW4-F1
#
_cell.length_a   1.000
_cell.length_b   1.000
_cell.length_c   1.000
_cell.angle_alpha   90.00
_cell.angle_beta   90.00
_cell.angle_gamma   90.00
#
_symmetry.space_group_name_H-M   'P 1'
#
loop_
_entity.id
_entity.type
_entity.pdbx_description
1 polymer ?
#
loop_
_entity_poly.entity_id
_entity_poly.type
_entity_poly.pdbx_seq_one_letter_code
_entity_poly.pdbx_strand_id
1 'polypeptide(L)' 'MTELGRSLFEEGKLEGKQENAMEVAKRAIRNGISNELISKLTELSIDQIEVIRKTIKSN' A
#
# COMPACT_ATOMS: atom_id res chain seq x y z
N MET A 1 0.38 -3.20 30.22
CA MET A 1 0.07 -2.59 28.90
C MET A 1 -1.28 -1.90 29.03
N THR A 2 -1.30 -0.56 29.12
CA THR A 2 -2.51 0.25 29.25
C THR A 2 -3.31 0.23 27.93
N GLU A 3 -4.61 0.54 27.96
CA GLU A 3 -5.43 0.60 26.74
C GLU A 3 -4.89 1.60 25.72
N LEU A 4 -4.38 2.75 26.19
CA LEU A 4 -3.70 3.75 25.35
C LEU A 4 -2.47 3.19 24.63
N GLY A 5 -1.66 2.37 25.33
CA GLY A 5 -0.48 1.74 24.73
C GLY A 5 -0.82 0.70 23.67
N ARG A 6 -2.00 0.06 23.75
CA ARG A 6 -2.48 -0.86 22.70
C ARG A 6 -2.98 -0.11 21.47
N SER A 7 -3.72 0.98 21.66
CA SER A 7 -4.23 1.80 20.53
C SER A 7 -3.10 2.36 19.68
N LEU A 8 -2.11 3.00 20.33
CA LEU A 8 -0.93 3.56 19.64
C LEU A 8 -0.13 2.50 18.89
N PHE A 9 -0.02 1.29 19.45
CA PHE A 9 0.68 0.19 18.80
C PHE A 9 -0.06 -0.32 17.56
N GLU A 10 -1.38 -0.45 17.63
CA GLU A 10 -2.19 -0.87 16.48
C GLU A 10 -2.25 0.21 15.40
N GLU A 11 -2.36 1.49 15.77
CA GLU A 11 -2.32 2.62 14.83
C GLU A 11 -0.98 2.67 14.08
N GLY A 12 0.15 2.63 14.77
CA GLY A 12 1.47 2.63 14.13
C GLY A 12 1.72 1.40 13.24
N LYS A 13 1.16 0.24 13.61
CA LYS A 13 1.23 -0.98 12.80
C LYS A 13 0.35 -0.89 11.55
N LEU A 14 -0.81 -0.25 11.64
CA LEU A 14 -1.70 -0.02 10.51
C LEU A 14 -1.09 0.98 9.51
N GLU A 15 -0.56 2.10 10.01
CA GLU A 15 0.12 3.09 9.18
C GLU A 15 1.33 2.49 8.46
N GLY A 16 2.19 1.76 9.17
CA GLY A 16 3.36 1.10 8.56
C GLY A 16 3.00 0.05 7.51
N LYS A 17 1.88 -0.67 7.69
CA LYS A 17 1.38 -1.60 6.66
C LYS A 17 0.88 -0.88 5.41
N GLN A 18 0.15 0.23 5.59
CA GLN A 18 -0.39 1.01 4.47
C GLN A 18 0.71 1.71 3.66
N GLU A 19 1.70 2.30 4.33
CA GLU A 19 2.85 2.92 3.65
C GLU A 19 3.65 1.89 2.83
N ASN A 20 3.90 0.71 3.43
CA ASN A 20 4.61 -0.37 2.76
C ASN A 20 3.85 -0.90 1.55
N ALA A 21 2.53 -1.09 1.65
CA ALA A 21 1.69 -1.52 0.54
C ALA A 21 1.74 -0.54 -0.65
N MET A 22 1.69 0.77 -0.37
CA MET A 22 1.75 1.82 -1.37
C MET A 22 3.13 1.85 -2.08
N GLU A 23 4.22 1.71 -1.33
CA GLU A 23 5.57 1.70 -1.89
C GLU A 23 5.82 0.46 -2.76
N VAL A 24 5.41 -0.72 -2.27
CA VAL A 24 5.49 -1.97 -3.03
C VAL A 24 4.70 -1.86 -4.33
N ALA A 25 3.48 -1.31 -4.29
CA ALA A 25 2.67 -1.08 -5.49
C ALA A 25 3.37 -0.15 -6.49
N LYS A 26 3.95 0.97 -6.02
CA LYS A 26 4.72 1.90 -6.88
C LYS A 26 5.91 1.21 -7.55
N ARG A 27 6.70 0.44 -6.78
CA ARG A 27 7.85 -0.33 -7.31
C ARG A 27 7.41 -1.39 -8.31
N ALA A 28 6.35 -2.13 -8.00
CA ALA A 28 5.79 -3.16 -8.87
C ALA A 28 5.27 -2.59 -10.20
N ILE A 29 4.58 -1.44 -10.16
CA ILE A 29 4.13 -0.73 -11.36
C ILE A 29 5.31 -0.36 -12.26
N ARG A 30 6.40 0.18 -11.68
CA ARG A 30 7.63 0.54 -12.41
C ARG A 30 8.30 -0.66 -13.06
N ASN A 31 8.20 -1.84 -12.43
CA ASN A 31 8.72 -3.11 -12.94
C ASN A 31 7.78 -3.80 -13.95
N GLY A 32 6.68 -3.16 -14.36
CA GLY A 32 5.75 -3.72 -15.34
C GLY A 32 4.86 -4.85 -14.80
N ILE A 33 4.73 -4.98 -13.48
CA ILE A 33 3.88 -6.00 -12.86
C ILE A 33 2.40 -5.67 -13.08
N SER A 34 1.59 -6.72 -13.27
CA SER A 34 0.14 -6.62 -13.47
C SER A 34 -0.59 -6.17 -12.19
N ASN A 35 -1.71 -5.46 -12.35
CA ASN A 35 -2.51 -4.99 -11.23
C ASN A 35 -3.04 -6.15 -10.37
N GLU A 36 -3.38 -7.29 -10.98
CA GLU A 36 -3.84 -8.49 -10.27
C GLU A 36 -2.78 -9.03 -9.30
N LEU A 37 -1.51 -9.09 -9.74
CA LEU A 37 -0.43 -9.57 -8.89
C LEU A 37 -0.09 -8.55 -7.80
N ILE A 38 -0.12 -7.25 -8.13
CA ILE A 38 0.06 -6.19 -7.14
C ILE A 38 -1.03 -6.27 -6.07
N SER A 39 -2.29 -6.43 -6.45
CA SER A 39 -3.42 -6.55 -5.53
C SER A 39 -3.25 -7.72 -4.56
N LYS A 40 -2.77 -8.87 -5.06
CA LYS A 40 -2.46 -10.04 -4.21
C LYS A 40 -1.31 -9.80 -3.24
N LEU A 41 -0.32 -8.98 -3.62
CA LEU A 41 0.88 -8.73 -2.81
C LEU A 41 0.71 -7.61 -1.79
N THR A 42 -0.09 -6.60 -2.11
CA THR A 42 -0.23 -5.38 -1.30
C THR A 42 -1.59 -5.26 -0.64
N GLU A 43 -2.52 -6.17 -0.91
CA GLU A 43 -3.92 -6.12 -0.45
C GLU A 43 -4.67 -4.85 -0.89
N LEU A 44 -4.12 -4.11 -1.87
CA LEU A 44 -4.76 -2.94 -2.45
C LEU A 44 -5.80 -3.40 -3.48
N SER A 45 -6.88 -2.63 -3.61
CA SER A 45 -7.83 -2.85 -4.68
C SER A 45 -7.23 -2.46 -6.04
N ILE A 46 -7.76 -3.05 -7.10
CA ILE A 46 -7.35 -2.71 -8.47
C ILE A 46 -7.55 -1.21 -8.73
N ASP A 47 -8.63 -0.62 -8.24
CA ASP A 47 -8.91 0.83 -8.37
C ASP A 47 -7.82 1.68 -7.70
N GLN A 48 -7.38 1.31 -6.49
CA GLN A 48 -6.29 2.00 -5.80
C GLN A 48 -4.98 1.90 -6.60
N ILE A 49 -4.69 0.73 -7.16
CA ILE A 49 -3.49 0.49 -7.97
C ILE A 49 -3.54 1.30 -9.27
N GLU A 50 -4.71 1.43 -9.90
CA GLU A 50 -4.88 2.29 -11.09
C GLU A 50 -4.67 3.77 -10.78
N VAL A 51 -5.19 4.26 -9.65
CA VAL A 51 -4.95 5.63 -9.19
C VAL A 51 -3.44 5.86 -9.03
N ILE A 52 -2.74 4.96 -8.32
CA ILE A 52 -1.28 5.04 -8.15
C ILE A 52 -0.56 5.05 -9.51
N ARG A 53 -0.98 4.17 -10.44
CA ARG A 53 -0.39 4.08 -11.78
C ARG A 53 -0.56 5.36 -12.59
N LYS A 54 -1.73 6.01 -12.50
CA LYS A 54 -2.00 7.32 -13.13
C LYS A 54 -1.11 8.39 -12.52
N THR A 55 -1.01 8.46 -11.19
CA THR A 55 -0.18 9.44 -10.47
C THR A 55 1.31 9.33 -10.83
N ILE A 56 1.84 8.11 -11.03
CA ILE A 56 3.24 7.91 -11.43
C ILE A 56 3.49 8.36 -12.87
N LYS A 57 2.55 8.15 -13.80
CA LYS A 57 2.71 8.53 -15.22
C LYS A 57 2.59 10.04 -15.47
N SER A 58 1.95 10.77 -14.56
CA SER A 58 1.73 12.22 -14.67
C SER A 58 2.89 13.06 -14.11
N ASN A 59 3.97 12.44 -13.62
CA ASN A 59 5.24 13.07 -13.28
C ASN A 59 6.32 12.65 -14.28
#